data_AF-A0A1H7MS31-F1
#
_entry.id   AF-A0A1H7MS31-F1
#
_cell.length_a   1.000
_cell.length_b   1.000
_cell.length_c   1.000
_cell.angle_alpha   90.00
_cell.angle_beta   90.00
_cell.angle_gamma   90.00
#
_symmetry.space_group_name_H-M   'P 1'
#
loop_
_entity.id
_entity.type
_entity.pdbx_description
1 polymer ?
#
loop_
_entity_poly.entity_id
_entity_poly.type
_entity_poly.pdbx_seq_one_letter_code
_entity_poly.pdbx_strand_id
1 'polypeptide(L)'
;MNPKPRRIAVHVSQSSPQASHTLIPVSQWKSAAIGVTAYVFEESEATLRQCGLIPDWINYPHRPGGGIAVPAHHHFPNYLKLLRLGSGRMRLVIDVRAVLRKDAHFQRFLGGLTNDTNLSLVKGESA
;
A
#
# COMPACT_ATOMS: atom_id res chain seq x y z
N MET A 1 45.83 10.33 -33.76
CA MET A 1 44.38 10.10 -33.82
C MET A 1 43.94 9.45 -32.53
N ASN A 2 43.11 10.11 -31.72
CA ASN A 2 42.41 9.53 -30.57
C ASN A 2 41.02 10.19 -30.52
N PRO A 3 39.90 9.45 -30.71
CA PRO A 3 38.58 10.06 -30.63
C PRO A 3 38.15 10.26 -29.17
N LYS A 4 37.66 11.48 -28.86
CA LYS A 4 37.02 11.85 -27.58
C LYS A 4 35.80 10.96 -27.31
N PRO A 5 35.55 10.54 -26.05
CA PRO A 5 34.35 9.78 -25.72
C PRO A 5 33.09 10.65 -25.84
N ARG A 6 32.12 10.18 -26.63
CA ARG A 6 30.78 10.78 -26.75
C ARG A 6 30.04 10.62 -25.42
N ARG A 7 29.62 11.75 -24.84
CA ARG A 7 28.75 11.79 -23.66
C ARG A 7 27.35 11.33 -24.09
N ILE A 8 26.95 10.13 -23.69
CA ILE A 8 25.57 9.66 -23.86
C ILE A 8 24.72 10.45 -22.86
N ALA A 9 23.77 11.23 -23.38
CA ALA A 9 22.75 11.84 -22.54
C ALA A 9 21.88 10.71 -21.97
N VAL A 10 22.05 10.41 -20.69
CA VAL A 10 21.10 9.57 -19.95
C VAL A 10 19.81 10.37 -19.91
N HIS A 11 18.88 10.01 -20.80
CA HIS A 11 17.49 10.43 -20.69
C HIS A 11 16.96 9.77 -19.42
N VAL A 12 17.06 10.47 -18.29
CA VAL A 12 16.28 10.15 -17.11
C VAL A 12 14.85 10.43 -17.53
N SER A 13 14.16 9.38 -18.00
CA SER A 13 12.72 9.41 -18.19
C SER A 13 12.14 9.93 -16.88
N GLN A 14 11.62 11.14 -16.91
CA GLN A 14 10.90 11.73 -15.80
C GLN A 14 9.78 10.75 -15.46
N SER A 15 9.93 10.07 -14.33
CA SER A 15 8.84 9.30 -13.73
C SER A 15 7.69 10.28 -13.61
N SER A 16 6.61 10.04 -14.36
CA SER A 16 5.37 10.79 -14.22
C SER A 16 5.07 10.93 -12.73
N PRO A 17 4.66 12.11 -12.24
CA PRO A 17 4.18 12.22 -10.87
C PRO A 17 2.99 11.27 -10.79
N GLN A 18 3.19 10.11 -10.16
CA GLN A 18 2.07 9.27 -9.76
C GLN A 18 1.22 10.21 -8.92
N ALA A 19 0.08 10.62 -9.45
CA ALA A 19 -0.94 11.28 -8.67
C ALA A 19 -1.22 10.31 -7.53
N SER A 20 -0.64 10.59 -6.37
CA SER A 20 -0.98 9.95 -5.12
C SER A 20 -2.41 10.39 -4.85
N HIS A 21 -3.37 9.69 -5.47
CA HIS A 21 -4.73 9.66 -4.99
C HIS A 21 -4.63 9.08 -3.59
N THR A 22 -4.43 9.97 -2.62
CA THR A 22 -4.29 9.61 -1.21
C THR A 22 -5.63 9.04 -0.78
N LEU A 23 -5.70 7.71 -0.72
CA LEU A 23 -6.84 7.05 -0.13
C LEU A 23 -6.93 7.48 1.34
N ILE A 24 -8.05 8.07 1.72
CA ILE A 24 -8.31 8.45 3.11
C ILE A 24 -9.15 7.34 3.74
N PRO A 25 -8.67 6.69 4.81
CA PRO A 25 -9.46 5.67 5.48
C PRO A 25 -10.68 6.32 6.15
N VAL A 26 -11.86 5.73 5.94
CA VAL A 26 -13.10 6.18 6.58
C VAL A 26 -13.25 5.61 7.99
N SER A 27 -12.58 4.51 8.28
CA SER A 27 -12.51 3.95 9.63
C SER A 27 -11.33 2.97 9.78
N GLN A 28 -11.09 2.57 11.03
CA GLN A 28 -10.17 1.50 11.40
C GLN A 28 -10.98 0.33 11.95
N TRP A 29 -10.59 -0.88 11.57
CA TRP A 29 -11.15 -2.12 12.07
C TRP A 29 -10.06 -2.95 12.77
N LYS A 30 -10.35 -3.47 13.96
CA LYS A 30 -9.43 -4.32 14.70
C LYS A 30 -10.14 -5.59 15.11
N SER A 31 -9.47 -6.72 14.94
CA SER A 31 -9.94 -8.01 15.43
C SER A 31 -8.86 -8.69 16.24
N ALA A 32 -9.11 -8.83 17.54
CA ALA A 32 -8.21 -9.51 18.46
C ALA A 32 -8.12 -11.02 18.16
N ALA A 33 -9.22 -11.64 17.75
CA ALA A 33 -9.28 -13.08 17.46
C ALA A 33 -8.36 -13.53 16.32
N ILE A 34 -8.12 -12.64 15.34
CA ILE A 34 -7.24 -12.92 14.19
C ILE A 34 -5.95 -12.07 14.22
N GLY A 35 -5.74 -11.27 15.27
CA GLY A 35 -4.57 -10.41 15.40
C GLY A 35 -4.41 -9.35 14.30
N VAL A 36 -5.49 -8.93 13.66
CA VAL A 36 -5.45 -7.99 12.53
C VAL A 36 -5.90 -6.60 12.95
N THR A 37 -5.15 -5.60 12.50
CA THR A 37 -5.58 -4.20 12.44
C THR A 37 -5.64 -3.79 10.98
N ALA A 38 -6.78 -3.26 10.55
CA ALA A 38 -7.06 -2.93 9.16
C ALA A 38 -7.62 -1.51 9.02
N TYR A 39 -7.35 -0.89 7.88
CA TYR A 39 -8.07 0.30 7.45
C TYR A 39 -9.25 -0.07 6.58
N VAL A 40 -10.30 0.74 6.67
CA VAL A 40 -11.47 0.67 5.82
C VAL A 40 -11.46 1.87 4.89
N PHE A 41 -11.53 1.62 3.60
CA PHE A 41 -11.69 2.62 2.56
C PHE A 41 -13.02 2.38 1.87
N GLU A 42 -13.69 3.46 1.49
CA GLU A 42 -14.82 3.39 0.58
C GLU A 42 -14.53 4.29 -0.59
N GLU A 43 -14.45 3.73 -1.79
CA GLU A 43 -14.12 4.47 -2.99
C GLU A 43 -14.74 3.91 -4.26
N SER A 44 -14.58 4.62 -5.37
CA SER A 44 -14.92 4.06 -6.68
C SER A 44 -14.02 2.86 -7.02
N GLU A 45 -14.52 1.95 -7.85
CA GLU A 45 -13.70 0.83 -8.34
C GLU A 45 -12.45 1.32 -9.10
N ALA A 46 -12.57 2.38 -9.90
CA ALA A 46 -11.45 2.94 -10.64
C ALA A 46 -10.33 3.44 -9.70
N THR A 47 -10.71 4.15 -8.64
CA THR A 47 -9.76 4.64 -7.61
C THR A 47 -9.06 3.49 -6.91
N LEU A 48 -9.80 2.44 -6.52
CA LEU A 48 -9.21 1.26 -5.88
C LEU A 48 -8.31 0.45 -6.82
N ARG A 49 -8.58 0.42 -8.13
CA ARG A 49 -7.67 -0.19 -9.11
C ARG A 49 -6.37 0.59 -9.25
N GLN A 50 -6.43 1.92 -9.19
CA GLN A 50 -5.26 2.79 -9.32
C GLN A 50 -4.39 2.84 -8.05
N CYS A 51 -4.96 2.56 -6.88
CA CYS A 51 -4.22 2.70 -5.61
C CYS A 51 -3.14 1.64 -5.35
N GLY A 52 -3.16 0.52 -6.09
CA GLY A 52 -2.16 -0.55 -5.97
C GLY A 52 -2.17 -1.32 -4.64
N LEU A 53 -3.24 -1.19 -3.83
CA LEU A 53 -3.42 -1.94 -2.58
C LEU A 53 -4.03 -3.33 -2.77
N ILE A 54 -4.80 -3.51 -3.85
CA ILE A 54 -5.49 -4.77 -4.16
C ILE A 54 -4.64 -5.54 -5.18
N PRO A 55 -4.21 -6.79 -4.88
CA PRO A 55 -3.48 -7.62 -5.82
C PRO A 55 -4.26 -7.87 -7.13
N ASP A 56 -3.53 -7.94 -8.25
CA ASP A 56 -4.12 -8.05 -9.60
C ASP A 56 -4.92 -9.34 -9.83
N TRP A 57 -4.62 -10.40 -9.08
CA TRP A 57 -5.34 -11.67 -9.15
C TRP A 57 -6.71 -11.65 -8.43
N ILE A 58 -7.02 -10.58 -7.69
CA ILE A 58 -8.32 -10.44 -7.02
C ILE A 58 -9.35 -9.88 -7.98
N ASN A 59 -10.41 -10.65 -8.20
CA ASN A 59 -11.57 -10.19 -8.96
C ASN A 59 -12.45 -9.25 -8.13
N TYR A 60 -12.90 -8.16 -8.75
CA TYR A 60 -13.78 -7.20 -8.11
C TYR A 60 -15.23 -7.71 -8.13
N PRO A 61 -15.94 -7.70 -6.99
CA PRO A 61 -17.34 -8.11 -6.96
C PRO A 61 -18.22 -7.27 -7.90
N HIS A 62 -19.04 -7.93 -8.72
CA HIS A 62 -19.89 -7.27 -9.72
C HIS A 62 -21.25 -6.84 -9.18
N ARG A 63 -21.80 -7.56 -8.19
CA ARG A 63 -23.16 -7.31 -7.67
C ARG A 63 -23.12 -6.58 -6.33
N PRO A 64 -24.05 -5.65 -6.05
CA PRO A 64 -24.26 -5.11 -4.72
C PRO A 64 -24.41 -6.22 -3.66
N GLY A 65 -23.76 -6.04 -2.51
CA GLY A 65 -23.71 -7.05 -1.45
C GLY A 65 -22.73 -8.20 -1.70
N GLY A 66 -22.23 -8.35 -2.94
CA GLY A 66 -21.19 -9.31 -3.27
C GLY A 66 -19.84 -8.87 -2.69
N GLY A 67 -19.10 -9.82 -2.13
CA GLY A 67 -17.79 -9.57 -1.56
C GLY A 67 -16.86 -10.76 -1.62
N ILE A 68 -15.56 -10.47 -1.54
CA ILE A 68 -14.49 -11.45 -1.42
C ILE A 68 -13.68 -11.14 -0.16
N ALA A 69 -13.30 -12.17 0.58
CA ALA A 69 -12.38 -12.08 1.69
C ALA A 69 -11.17 -12.97 1.40
N VAL A 70 -9.99 -12.38 1.51
CA VAL A 70 -8.70 -13.04 1.35
C VAL A 70 -8.04 -13.08 2.73
N PRO A 71 -7.92 -14.26 3.34
CA PRO A 71 -7.14 -14.42 4.56
C PRO A 71 -5.65 -14.19 4.26
N ALA A 72 -4.88 -13.84 5.28
CA ALA A 72 -3.44 -13.75 5.15
C ALA A 72 -2.86 -15.11 4.74
N HIS A 73 -2.01 -15.11 3.71
CA HIS A 73 -1.40 -16.31 3.14
C HIS A 73 0.04 -16.03 2.71
N HIS A 74 0.86 -17.05 2.42
CA HIS A 74 2.28 -16.85 2.11
C HIS A 74 2.53 -15.94 0.88
N HIS A 75 1.64 -15.97 -0.13
CA HIS A 75 1.73 -15.10 -1.31
C HIS A 75 1.18 -13.68 -1.10
N PHE A 76 0.36 -13.49 -0.07
CA PHE A 76 -0.17 -12.19 0.32
C PHE A 76 -0.37 -12.20 1.84
N PRO A 77 0.66 -11.80 2.62
CA PRO A 77 0.69 -12.00 4.08
C PRO A 77 -0.13 -10.92 4.81
N ASN A 78 -1.27 -10.53 4.25
CA ASN A 78 -2.16 -9.52 4.76
C ASN A 78 -3.61 -9.96 4.61
N TYR A 79 -4.43 -9.59 5.57
CA TYR A 79 -5.87 -9.68 5.40
C TYR A 79 -6.39 -8.64 4.40
N LEU A 80 -7.31 -9.04 3.54
CA LEU A 80 -8.04 -8.15 2.64
C LEU A 80 -9.49 -8.61 2.52
N LYS A 81 -10.43 -7.67 2.53
CA LYS A 81 -11.83 -7.91 2.16
C LYS A 81 -12.31 -6.79 1.26
N LEU A 82 -12.97 -7.17 0.17
CA LEU A 82 -13.53 -6.24 -0.81
C LEU A 82 -15.02 -6.51 -0.95
N LEU A 83 -15.84 -5.47 -0.82
CA LEU A 83 -17.31 -5.55 -0.85
C LEU A 83 -17.86 -4.48 -1.80
N ARG A 84 -18.78 -4.85 -2.68
CA ARG A 84 -19.53 -3.87 -3.49
C ARG A 84 -20.75 -3.40 -2.71
N LEU A 85 -20.81 -2.09 -2.45
CA LEU A 85 -21.90 -1.47 -1.70
C LEU A 85 -23.13 -1.25 -2.60
N GLY A 86 -24.30 -1.12 -1.98
CA GLY A 86 -25.55 -0.76 -2.68
C GLY A 86 -25.48 0.56 -3.46
N SER A 87 -24.60 1.47 -3.02
CA SER A 87 -24.33 2.75 -3.69
C SER A 87 -23.50 2.63 -4.97
N GLY A 88 -23.02 1.44 -5.33
CA GLY A 88 -22.11 1.23 -6.46
C GLY A 88 -20.63 1.49 -6.16
N ARG A 89 -20.31 2.03 -4.97
CA ARG A 89 -18.93 2.15 -4.45
C ARG A 89 -18.41 0.79 -3.96
N MET A 90 -17.11 0.74 -3.74
CA MET A 90 -16.39 -0.41 -3.20
C MET A 90 -15.90 -0.11 -1.78
N ARG A 91 -16.12 -1.03 -0.84
CA ARG A 91 -15.51 -1.01 0.48
C ARG A 91 -14.32 -1.97 0.51
N LEU A 92 -13.13 -1.44 0.75
CA LEU A 92 -11.91 -2.20 0.97
C LEU A 92 -11.57 -2.19 2.46
N VAL A 93 -11.45 -3.37 3.07
CA VAL A 93 -10.88 -3.56 4.40
C VAL A 93 -9.53 -4.24 4.21
N ILE A 94 -8.44 -3.62 4.62
CA ILE A 94 -7.09 -4.15 4.36
C ILE A 94 -6.16 -3.91 5.54
N ASP A 95 -5.33 -4.91 5.84
CA ASP A 95 -4.32 -4.84 6.90
C ASP A 95 -3.47 -3.56 6.79
N VAL A 96 -3.29 -2.85 7.90
CA VAL A 96 -2.49 -1.62 7.97
C VAL A 96 -1.08 -1.86 7.45
N ARG A 97 -0.51 -3.05 7.67
CA ARG A 97 0.85 -3.40 7.19
C ARG A 97 0.95 -3.41 5.67
N ALA A 98 -0.13 -3.75 4.96
CA ALA A 98 -0.15 -3.69 3.50
C ALA A 98 -0.13 -2.23 3.02
N VAL A 99 -0.88 -1.36 3.70
CA VAL A 99 -0.96 0.06 3.40
C VAL A 99 0.39 0.74 3.64
N LEU A 100 0.98 0.52 4.82
CA LEU A 100 2.28 1.10 5.19
C LEU A 100 3.41 0.64 4.27
N ARG A 101 3.37 -0.59 3.74
CA ARG A 101 4.34 -1.09 2.76
C ARG A 101 4.30 -0.35 1.42
N LYS A 102 3.15 0.22 1.06
CA LYS A 102 2.96 0.99 -0.18
C LYS A 102 3.15 2.49 0.03
N ASP A 103 3.11 2.97 1.27
CA ASP A 103 3.35 4.36 1.60
C ASP A 103 4.84 4.69 1.50
N ALA A 104 5.23 5.33 0.40
CA ALA A 104 6.61 5.71 0.14
C ALA A 104 7.17 6.70 1.18
N HIS A 105 6.33 7.57 1.74
CA HIS A 105 6.75 8.52 2.78
C HIS A 105 7.05 7.77 4.07
N PHE A 106 6.17 6.86 4.48
CA PHE A 106 6.39 6.00 5.64
C PHE A 106 7.64 5.11 5.46
N GLN A 107 7.81 4.48 4.29
CA GLN A 107 9.00 3.66 4.02
C GLN A 107 10.29 4.48 4.05
N ARG A 108 10.28 5.70 3.52
CA ARG A 108 11.44 6.60 3.59
C ARG A 108 11.74 7.02 5.02
N PHE A 109 10.72 7.38 5.79
CA PHE A 109 10.86 7.73 7.20
C PHE A 109 11.44 6.56 8.00
N LEU A 110 10.86 5.37 7.87
CA LEU A 110 11.31 4.17 8.55
C LEU A 110 12.75 3.80 8.14
N GLY A 111 13.07 3.87 6.85
CA GLY A 111 14.42 3.64 6.35
C GLY A 111 15.44 4.64 6.90
N GLY A 112 15.05 5.92 7.03
CA GLY A 112 15.88 6.94 7.68
C GLY A 112 16.14 6.61 9.15
N LEU A 113 15.09 6.19 9.87
CA LEU A 113 15.17 5.81 11.27
C LEU A 113 16.06 4.58 11.50
N THR A 114 15.99 3.56 10.64
CA THR A 114 16.80 2.34 10.76
C THR A 114 18.26 2.52 10.32
N ASN A 115 18.54 3.54 9.50
CA ASN A 115 19.90 3.84 9.03
C ASN A 115 20.64 4.83 9.95
N ASP A 116 19.94 5.42 10.93
CA ASP A 116 20.57 6.30 11.91
C ASP A 116 21.31 5.45 12.95
N THR A 117 22.64 5.42 12.83
CA THR A 117 23.51 4.66 13.74
C THR A 117 23.60 5.29 15.14
N ASN A 118 23.06 6.50 15.33
CA ASN A 118 23.02 7.19 16.63
C ASN A 118 21.63 7.12 17.26
N LEU A 119 20.79 6.19 16.82
CA LEU A 119 19.44 6.04 17.33
C LEU A 119 19.19 4.58 17.68
N SER A 120 19.17 4.27 18.97
CA SER A 120 18.67 2.97 19.40
C SER A 120 17.14 2.98 19.45
N LEU A 121 16.55 2.05 18.70
CA LEU A 121 15.11 1.78 18.70
C LEU A 121 14.69 0.79 19.78
N VAL A 122 15.66 0.24 20.52
CA VAL A 122 15.41 -0.71 21.60
C VAL A 122 15.43 0.06 22.92
N LYS A 123 14.35 -0.09 23.68
CA LYS A 123 14.24 0.54 25.00
C LYS A 123 15.37 0.06 25.91
N GLY A 124 16.25 0.97 26.33
CA GLY A 124 17.34 0.69 27.28
C GLY A 124 18.71 0.47 26.66
N GLU A 125 18.82 0.48 25.33
CA GLU A 125 20.11 0.49 24.64
C GLU A 125 20.62 1.94 24.48
N SER A 126 21.93 2.11 24.56
CA SER A 126 22.56 3.38 24.20
C SER A 126 22.71 3.44 22.68
N ALA A 127 22.32 4.57 22.11
CA ALA A 127 22.59 4.94 20.72
C ALA A 127 24.09 4.96 20.42
#